data_AF-A0A1G8C4A3-F1
#
_entry.id   AF-A0A1G8C4A3-F1
#
_cell.length_a   1.000
_cell.length_b   1.000
_cell.length_c   1.000
_cell.angle_alpha   90.00
_cell.angle_beta   90.00
_cell.angle_gamma   90.00
#
_symmetry.space_group_name_H-M   'P 1'
#
loop_
_entity.id
_entity.type
_entity.pdbx_description
1 polymer ?
#
loop_
_entity_poly.entity_id
_entity_poly.type
_entity_poly.pdbx_seq_one_letter_code
_entity_poly.pdbx_strand_id
1 'polypeptide(L)' 'MQKKVFGISLFTGLLAVSSCFAQNPIIQTYYTADPAPMVHNGTVYLYTSHEIMEIK' A
#
# COMPACT_ATOMS: atom_id res chain seq x y z
N MET A 1 -41.65 4.73 8.05
CA MET A 1 -40.56 5.72 7.92
C MET A 1 -39.22 5.19 8.44
N GLN A 2 -39.20 4.52 9.60
CA GLN A 2 -38.00 3.95 10.25
C GLN A 2 -37.14 3.02 9.37
N LYS A 3 -37.75 2.12 8.58
CA LYS A 3 -37.01 1.17 7.70
C LYS A 3 -36.23 1.86 6.57
N LYS A 4 -36.73 2.99 6.06
CA LYS A 4 -36.04 3.78 5.02
C LYS A 4 -34.85 4.55 5.60
N VAL A 5 -35.02 5.11 6.79
CA VAL A 5 -33.95 5.82 7.53
C VAL A 5 -32.81 4.88 7.90
N PHE A 6 -33.12 3.65 8.32
CA PHE A 6 -32.11 2.62 8.58
C PHE A 6 -31.32 2.24 7.33
N GLY A 7 -32.00 2.05 6.19
CA GLY A 7 -31.34 1.75 4.91
C GLY A 7 -30.42 2.87 4.43
N ILE A 8 -30.84 4.13 4.59
CA ILE A 8 -30.01 5.30 4.24
C ILE A 8 -28.78 5.38 5.15
N SER A 9 -28.95 5.19 6.46
CA SER A 9 -27.83 5.21 7.41
C SER A 9 -26.79 4.12 7.13
N LEU A 10 -27.23 2.93 6.72
CA LEU A 10 -26.33 1.83 6.36
C LEU A 10 -25.56 2.13 5.07
N PHE A 11 -26.23 2.72 4.06
CA PHE A 11 -25.61 3.07 2.79
C PHE A 11 -24.56 4.18 2.93
N THR A 12 -24.81 5.20 3.76
CA THR A 12 -23.83 6.25 4.05
C THR A 12 -22.61 5.71 4.80
N GLY A 13 -22.81 4.78 5.74
CA GLY A 13 -21.70 4.12 6.44
C GLY A 13 -20.78 3.30 5.52
N LEU A 14 -21.35 2.65 4.50
CA LEU A 14 -20.58 1.84 3.54
C LEU A 14 -19.73 2.68 2.58
N LEU A 15 -20.14 3.91 2.26
CA LEU A 15 -19.35 4.80 1.40
C LEU A 15 -18.13 5.39 2.13
N ALA A 16 -18.17 5.48 3.47
CA ALA A 16 -17.10 6.08 4.28
C ALA A 16 -15.84 5.20 4.45
N VAL A 17 -15.88 3.91 4.10
CA VAL A 17 -14.76 2.96 4.28
C VAL A 17 -13.84 2.81 3.07
N SER A 18 -13.96 3.69 2.07
CA SER A 18 -13.36 3.50 0.74
C SER A 18 -11.93 4.03 0.55
N SER A 19 -11.24 4.46 1.62
CA SER A 19 -9.88 5.01 1.52
C SER A 19 -8.86 4.20 2.32
N CYS A 20 -8.44 3.05 1.77
CA CYS A 20 -7.24 2.36 2.20
C CYS A 20 -6.14 2.65 1.16
N PHE A 21 -5.07 3.33 1.57
CA PHE A 21 -3.90 3.56 0.73
C PHE A 21 -2.84 2.51 1.06
N ALA A 22 -2.60 1.59 0.13
CA ALA A 22 -1.45 0.70 0.25
C ALA A 22 -0.18 1.45 -0.15
N GLN A 23 0.86 1.40 0.69
CA GLN A 23 2.15 2.05 0.45
C GLN A 23 3.15 1.05 -0.17
N ASN A 24 2.68 0.26 -1.11
CA ASN A 24 3.48 -0.67 -1.89
C ASN A 24 3.48 -0.24 -3.37
N PRO A 25 4.64 -0.29 -4.06
CA PRO A 25 5.99 -0.63 -3.56
C PRO A 25 6.61 0.44 -2.64
N ILE A 26 7.47 0.02 -1.70
CA ILE A 26 8.09 0.91 -0.69
C ILE A 26 9.08 1.90 -1.32
N ILE A 27 9.80 1.48 -2.37
CA ILE A 27 10.63 2.35 -3.21
C ILE A 27 9.83 2.68 -4.48
N GLN A 28 9.60 3.98 -4.74
CA GLN A 28 8.81 4.46 -5.89
C GLN A 28 9.64 5.19 -6.95
N THR A 29 10.88 5.55 -6.64
CA THR A 29 11.74 6.36 -7.53
C THR A 29 12.69 5.52 -8.39
N TYR A 30 12.84 4.23 -8.10
CA TYR A 30 13.73 3.31 -8.81
C TYR A 30 13.09 1.94 -8.93
N TYR A 31 13.48 1.21 -9.97
CA TYR A 31 13.22 -0.22 -10.08
C TYR A 31 14.19 -0.98 -9.18
N THR A 32 13.63 -1.94 -8.44
CA THR A 32 14.33 -2.73 -7.42
C THR A 32 13.96 -4.20 -7.62
N ALA A 33 14.94 -5.06 -7.86
CA ALA A 33 14.73 -6.51 -7.90
C ALA A 33 15.28 -7.17 -6.63
N ASP A 34 14.75 -8.34 -6.29
CA ASP A 34 15.26 -9.21 -5.22
C ASP A 34 15.47 -8.52 -3.86
N PRO A 35 14.39 -8.04 -3.21
CA PRO A 35 14.49 -7.43 -1.89
C PRO A 35 14.97 -8.44 -0.82
N ALA A 36 16.10 -8.17 -0.19
CA ALA A 36 16.67 -8.92 0.93
C ALA A 36 16.69 -8.05 2.20
N PRO A 37 15.71 -8.20 3.11
CA PRO A 37 15.67 -7.43 4.34
C PRO A 37 16.62 -7.98 5.41
N MET A 38 17.29 -7.08 6.14
CA MET A 38 18.12 -7.39 7.32
C MET A 38 17.77 -6.44 8.46
N VAL A 39 17.67 -6.96 9.69
CA VAL A 39 17.46 -6.15 10.89
C VAL A 39 18.77 -6.00 11.64
N HIS A 40 19.16 -4.76 11.93
CA HIS A 40 20.32 -4.45 12.76
C HIS A 40 20.00 -3.31 13.72
N ASN A 41 20.18 -3.54 15.03
CA ASN A 41 19.90 -2.58 16.11
C ASN A 41 18.50 -1.92 16.01
N GLY A 42 17.48 -2.68 15.65
CA GLY A 42 16.10 -2.18 15.52
C GLY A 42 15.80 -1.43 14.22
N THR A 43 16.77 -1.31 13.31
CA THR A 43 16.58 -0.71 11.99
C THR A 43 16.49 -1.80 10.92
N VAL A 44 15.53 -1.66 10.00
CA VAL A 44 15.40 -2.54 8.83
C VAL A 44 16.17 -1.94 7.66
N TYR A 45 17.14 -2.69 7.16
CA TYR A 45 17.88 -2.38 5.94
C TYR A 45 17.35 -3.28 4.83
N LEU A 46 16.99 -2.68 3.69
CA LEU A 46 16.52 -3.43 2.52
C LEU A 46 17.60 -3.37 1.44
N TYR A 47 18.24 -4.52 1.19
CA TYR A 47 19.18 -4.68 0.08
C TYR A 47 18.40 -5.10 -1.16
N THR A 48 18.75 -4.56 -2.33
CA THR A 48 18.06 -4.86 -3.58
C THR A 48 19.05 -4.78 -4.75
N SER A 49 18.83 -5.63 -5.76
CA SER A 49 19.50 -5.53 -7.04
C SER A 49 19.00 -4.30 -7.80
N HIS A 50 19.93 -3.49 -8.28
CA HIS A 50 19.61 -2.34 -9.12
C HIS A 50 19.50 -2.79 -10.58
N GLU A 51 18.27 -3.08 -11.02
CA GLU A 51 17.99 -3.37 -12.42
C GLU A 51 17.91 -2.06 -13.19
N ILE A 52 18.97 -1.71 -13.91
CA ILE A 52 18.89 -0.70 -14.96
C ILE A 52 18.37 -1.42 -16.20
N MET A 53 17.13 -1.17 -16.59
CA MET A 53 16.68 -1.57 -17.93
C MET A 53 17.43 -0.72 -18.95
N GLU A 54 18.54 -1.21 -19.47
CA GLU A 54 19.17 -0.68 -20.67
C GLU A 54 18.21 -0.94 -21.84
N ILE A 55 17.56 0.11 -22.33
CA ILE A 55 16.82 0.03 -23.60
C ILE A 55 17.88 -0.09 -24.70
N LYS A 56 18.05 -1.30 -25.22
CA LYS A 56 18.81 -1.56 -26.44
C LYS A 56 18.03 -1.13 -27.69
#